data_AF-A0A5C4KTG3-F1
#
_entry.id   AF-A0A5C4KTG3-F1
#
_cell.length_a   1.000
_cell.length_b   1.000
_cell.length_c   1.000
_cell.angle_alpha   90.00
_cell.angle_beta   90.00
_cell.angle_gamma   90.00
#
_symmetry.space_group_name_H-M   'P 1'
#
loop_
_entity.id
_entity.type
_entity.pdbx_description
1 polymer ?
#
loop_
_entity_poly.entity_id
_entity_poly.type
_entity_poly.pdbx_seq_one_letter_code
_entity_poly.pdbx_strand_id
1 'polypeptide(L)' 'MFAPANETHFALTIEGLSADFQVFTLTGREAISQPVVFEVELV' A
#
# COMPACT_ATOMS: atom_id res chain seq x y z
N MET A 1 1.49 -12.57 21.23
CA MET A 1 0.51 -11.48 21.38
C MET A 1 0.20 -10.94 19.99
N PHE A 2 -1.05 -11.03 19.53
CA PHE A 2 -1.50 -10.49 18.24
C PHE A 2 -2.49 -9.37 18.57
N ALA A 3 -2.08 -8.12 18.34
CA ALA A 3 -2.99 -6.98 18.42
C ALA A 3 -3.57 -6.75 17.01
N PRO A 4 -4.89 -6.59 16.84
CA PRO A 4 -5.52 -6.35 15.54
C PRO A 4 -4.95 -5.13 14.78
N ALA A 5 -4.38 -4.17 15.51
CA ALA A 5 -3.71 -3.00 14.95
C ALA A 5 -2.38 -3.32 14.22
N ASN A 6 -1.82 -4.52 14.41
CA ASN A 6 -0.58 -4.96 13.78
C ASN A 6 -0.83 -5.83 12.53
N GLU A 7 -2.09 -6.01 12.13
CA GLU A 7 -2.44 -6.73 10.93
C GLU A 7 -2.17 -5.85 9.70
N THR A 8 -1.58 -6.43 8.66
CA THR A 8 -1.28 -5.72 7.40
C THR A 8 -2.58 -5.21 6.79
N HIS A 9 -2.83 -3.91 6.93
CA HIS A 9 -4.08 -3.29 6.47
C HIS A 9 -4.12 -3.13 4.94
N PHE A 10 -2.94 -3.11 4.30
CA PHE A 10 -2.78 -2.96 2.85
C PHE A 10 -1.66 -3.86 2.34
N ALA A 11 -1.92 -4.57 1.25
CA ALA A 11 -0.92 -5.36 0.54
C ALA A 11 -0.58 -4.70 -0.80
N LEU A 12 0.72 -4.62 -1.12
CA LEU A 12 1.20 -4.21 -2.43
C LEU A 12 1.73 -5.44 -3.17
N THR A 13 1.16 -5.74 -4.33
CA THR A 13 1.63 -6.80 -5.22
C THR A 13 2.07 -6.16 -6.54
N ILE A 14 3.27 -6.51 -7.01
CA ILE A 14 3.79 -6.07 -8.31
C ILE A 14 3.99 -7.30 -9.19
N GLU A 15 3.27 -7.38 -10.31
CA GLU A 15 3.38 -8.50 -11.23
C GLU A 15 4.82 -8.66 -11.74
N GLY A 16 5.32 -9.90 -11.72
CA GLY A 16 6.70 -10.19 -12.11
C GLY A 16 7.75 -9.91 -11.03
N LEU A 17 7.36 -9.39 -9.86
CA LEU A 17 8.26 -9.17 -8.73
C LEU A 17 7.81 -10.00 -7.52
N SER A 18 8.60 -11.02 -7.20
CA SER A 18 8.40 -11.85 -6.00
C SER A 18 9.13 -11.22 -4.82
N ALA A 19 8.46 -10.29 -4.14
CA ALA A 19 8.95 -9.67 -2.91
C ALA A 19 7.79 -9.52 -1.92
N ASP A 20 8.10 -9.69 -0.64
CA ASP A 20 7.16 -9.43 0.45
C ASP A 20 7.23 -7.96 0.84
N PHE A 21 6.25 -7.18 0.37
CA PHE A 21 6.15 -5.75 0.68
C PHE A 21 5.30 -5.53 1.92
N GLN A 22 5.86 -4.82 2.91
CA GLN A 22 5.13 -4.34 4.06
C GLN A 22 4.80 -2.85 3.90
N VAL A 23 3.53 -2.54 3.67
CA VAL A 23 3.07 -1.15 3.52
C VAL A 23 3.03 -0.47 4.89
N PHE A 24 3.70 0.67 5.00
CA PHE A 24 3.66 1.54 6.17
C PHE A 24 2.58 2.61 6.05
N THR A 25 2.59 3.35 4.93
CA THR A 25 1.60 4.38 4.61
C THR A 25 1.12 4.20 3.17
N LEU A 26 -0.15 4.53 2.94
CA LEU A 26 -0.76 4.57 1.62
C LEU A 26 -1.61 5.84 1.52
N THR A 27 -1.25 6.73 0.61
CA THR A 27 -1.97 7.97 0.34
C THR A 27 -2.41 8.01 -1.11
N GLY A 28 -3.70 8.20 -1.37
CA GLY A 28 -4.27 8.29 -2.70
C GLY A 28 -4.70 9.71 -3.05
N ARG A 29 -4.46 10.14 -4.29
CA ARG A 29 -5.00 11.37 -4.87
C ARG A 29 -5.81 11.06 -6.12
N GLU A 30 -7.08 11.44 -6.08
CA GLU A 30 -8.03 11.31 -7.18
C GLU A 30 -8.66 12.68 -7.49
N ALA A 31 -8.82 12.99 -8.77
CA ALA A 31 -9.50 14.19 -9.24
C ALA A 31 -10.17 13.95 -10.60
N ILE A 32 -11.26 14.67 -10.86
CA ILE A 32 -12.03 14.55 -12.12
C ILE A 32 -11.12 14.83 -13.30
N SER A 33 -11.13 13.94 -14.29
CA SER A 33 -10.33 14.02 -15.52
C SER A 33 -8.81 14.06 -15.30
N GLN A 34 -8.34 13.58 -14.15
CA GLN A 34 -6.91 13.43 -13.85
C GLN A 34 -6.59 11.96 -13.55
N PRO A 35 -5.35 11.52 -13.82
CA PRO A 35 -4.90 10.21 -13.39
C PRO A 35 -4.97 10.07 -11.87
N VAL A 36 -5.36 8.89 -11.40
CA VAL A 36 -5.26 8.52 -9.99
C VAL A 36 -3.80 8.22 -9.66
N VAL A 37 -3.32 8.71 -8.52
CA VAL A 37 -1.96 8.50 -8.05
C VAL A 37 -2.00 7.96 -6.62
N PHE A 38 -1.15 6.97 -6.34
CA PHE A 38 -0.93 6.46 -5.00
C PHE A 38 0.54 6.66 -4.62
N GLU A 39 0.76 7.21 -3.44
CA GLU A 39 2.05 7.28 -2.76
C GLU A 39 2.09 6.17 -1.69
N VAL A 40 3.11 5.33 -1.74
CA VAL A 40 3.25 4.15 -0.87
C VAL A 40 4.63 4.17 -0.23
N GLU A 41 4.69 4.15 1.10
CA GLU A 41 5.92 3.96 1.86
C GLU A 41 5.98 2.53 2.40
N LEU A 42 7.18 1.94 2.41
CA LEU A 42 7.45 0.56 2.80
C LEU A 42 8.44 0.53 3.97
N VAL A 43 8.37 -0.51 4.83
CA VAL A 43 9.39 -0.81 5.86
C VAL A 43 10.25 -2.02 5.51
#